data_AF-A0A7C2CHB0-F1
#
_entry.id   AF-A0A7C2CHB0-F1
#
_cell.length_a   1.000
_cell.length_b   1.000
_cell.length_c   1.000
_cell.angle_alpha   90.00
_cell.angle_beta   90.00
_cell.angle_gamma   90.00
#
_symmetry.space_group_name_H-M   'P 1'
#
loop_
_entity.id
_entity.type
_entity.pdbx_description
1 polymer ?
#
loop_
_entity_poly.entity_id
_entity_poly.type
_entity_poly.pdbx_seq_one_letter_code
_entity_poly.pdbx_strand_id
1 'polypeptide(L)' 'MRNKYGEIMRFLLHFRERFSSEEEFRAFLAEEVRRFVKDAREYGIVISILPECLRPRSAFVGEGRPRF' A
#
# COMPACT_ATOMS: atom_id res chain seq x y z
N MET A 1 2.66 -2.12 19.97
CA MET A 1 2.15 -2.91 18.82
C MET A 1 2.54 -2.19 17.54
N ARG A 2 3.17 -2.89 16.57
CA ARG A 2 3.57 -2.29 15.29
C ARG A 2 2.35 -1.65 14.63
N ASN A 3 2.42 -0.36 14.33
CA ASN A 3 1.38 0.35 13.58
C ASN A 3 1.37 -0.23 12.16
N LYS A 4 0.51 -1.23 11.92
CA LYS A 4 0.51 -2.05 10.69
C LYS A 4 0.17 -1.24 9.44
N TYR A 5 -0.42 -0.05 9.64
CA TYR A 5 -0.90 0.83 8.58
C TYR A 5 -0.52 2.30 8.86
N GLY A 6 -0.16 3.02 7.78
CA GLY A 6 0.01 4.47 7.81
C GLY A 6 -1.30 5.21 8.04
N GLU A 7 -1.24 6.53 8.25
CA GLU A 7 -2.40 7.34 8.64
C GLU A 7 -3.50 7.36 7.56
N ILE A 8 -3.13 7.47 6.28
CA ILE A 8 -4.09 7.41 5.16
C ILE A 8 -4.89 6.11 5.19
N MET A 9 -4.21 4.97 5.36
CA MET A 9 -4.87 3.67 5.40
C MET A 9 -5.74 3.53 6.65
N ARG A 10 -5.30 4.05 7.80
CA ARG A 10 -6.15 4.09 9.02
C ARG A 10 -7.42 4.90 8.82
N PHE A 11 -7.32 6.04 8.14
CA PHE A 11 -8.50 6.84 7.76
C PHE A 11 -9.44 6.05 6.84
N LEU A 12 -8.92 5.39 5.81
CA LEU A 12 -9.74 4.59 4.90
C LEU A 12 -10.42 3.39 5.61
N LEU A 13 -9.72 2.75 6.54
CA LEU A 13 -10.24 1.64 7.34
C LEU A 13 -11.42 2.05 8.24
N HIS A 14 -11.51 3.32 8.63
CA HIS A 14 -12.64 3.82 9.41
C HIS A 14 -13.99 3.64 8.69
N PHE A 15 -13.98 3.62 7.35
CA PHE A 15 -15.20 3.45 6.56
C PHE A 15 -15.63 2.00 6.38
N ARG A 16 -14.91 1.01 6.93
CA ARG A 16 -15.20 -0.41 6.73
C ARG A 16 -16.65 -0.78 7.06
N GLU A 17 -17.22 -0.19 8.11
CA GLU A 17 -18.58 -0.48 8.59
C GLU A 17 -19.68 -0.01 7.62
N ARG A 18 -19.37 0.86 6.65
CA ARG A 18 -20.33 1.36 5.66
C ARG A 18 -20.61 0.37 4.53
N PHE A 19 -19.85 -0.72 4.43
CA PHE A 19 -19.92 -1.67 3.31
C PHE A 19 -20.39 -3.04 3.79
N SER A 20 -21.33 -3.61 3.04
CA SER A 20 -21.98 -4.88 3.38
C SER A 20 -21.09 -6.09 3.06
N SER A 21 -20.17 -5.95 2.09
CA SER A 21 -19.21 -6.98 1.72
C SER A 21 -17.75 -6.49 1.78
N GLU A 22 -16.82 -7.44 1.83
CA GLU A 22 -15.40 -7.12 1.75
C GLU A 22 -15.01 -6.69 0.33
N GLU A 23 -15.65 -7.26 -0.69
CA GLU A 23 -15.45 -6.94 -2.10
C GLU A 23 -15.80 -5.48 -2.39
N GLU A 24 -16.94 -5.01 -1.92
CA GLU A 24 -17.34 -3.59 -2.03
C GLU A 24 -16.35 -2.67 -1.34
N PHE A 25 -15.89 -3.04 -0.14
CA PHE A 25 -14.90 -2.25 0.58
C PHE A 25 -13.56 -2.20 -0.15
N ARG A 26 -13.11 -3.33 -0.72
CA ARG A 26 -11.89 -3.39 -1.54
C ARG A 26 -12.00 -2.53 -2.79
N ALA A 27 -13.17 -2.50 -3.43
CA ALA A 27 -13.42 -1.64 -4.58
C ALA A 27 -13.31 -0.16 -4.19
N PHE A 28 -13.92 0.24 -3.06
CA PHE A 28 -13.79 1.58 -2.49
C PHE A 28 -12.33 1.95 -2.20
N LEU A 29 -11.58 1.08 -1.52
CA LEU A 29 -10.16 1.32 -1.22
C LEU A 29 -9.35 1.54 -2.49
N ALA A 30 -9.57 0.72 -3.51
CA ALA A 30 -8.86 0.84 -4.78
C ALA A 30 -9.17 2.16 -5.49
N GLU A 31 -10.43 2.62 -5.44
CA GLU A 31 -10.84 3.88 -6.03
C GLU A 31 -10.21 5.08 -5.31
N GLU A 32 -10.28 5.12 -3.98
CA GLU A 32 -9.70 6.22 -3.19
C GLU A 32 -8.17 6.28 -3.33
N VAL A 33 -7.49 5.14 -3.38
CA VAL A 33 -6.04 5.11 -3.65
C VAL A 33 -5.73 5.65 -5.05
N ARG A 34 -6.53 5.31 -6.07
CA ARG A 34 -6.34 5.85 -7.44
C ARG A 34 -6.56 7.37 -7.48
N ARG A 35 -7.58 7.87 -6.78
CA ARG A 35 -7.84 9.32 -6.66
C ARG A 35 -6.69 10.01 -5.95
N PHE A 36 -6.24 9.49 -4.81
CA PHE A 36 -5.10 10.02 -4.09
C PHE A 36 -3.82 10.07 -4.95
N VAL A 37 -3.54 9.02 -5.75
CA VAL A 37 -2.40 9.03 -6.67
C VAL A 37 -2.54 10.13 -7.72
N LYS A 38 -3.75 10.41 -8.21
CA LYS A 38 -4.01 11.52 -9.13
C LYS A 38 -3.80 12.87 -8.44
N ASP A 39 -4.34 13.07 -7.25
CA ASP A 39 -4.23 14.32 -6.50
C ASP A 39 -2.78 14.61 -6.11
N ALA A 40 -2.04 13.58 -5.69
CA ALA A 40 -0.62 13.69 -5.36
C ALA A 40 0.22 14.20 -6.55
N ARG A 41 -0.15 13.84 -7.79
CA ARG A 41 0.52 14.34 -9.00
C ARG A 41 0.37 15.85 -9.17
N GLU A 42 -0.73 16.45 -8.72
CA GLU A 42 -0.93 17.91 -8.76
C GLU A 42 0.11 18.65 -7.89
N TYR A 43 0.63 17.96 -6.87
CA TYR A 43 1.71 18.45 -6.00
C TYR A 43 3.10 17.97 -6.45
N GLY A 44 3.23 17.40 -7.66
CA GLY A 44 4.49 16.87 -8.18
C GLY A 44 4.95 15.57 -7.55
N ILE A 45 4.10 14.91 -6.76
CA ILE A 45 4.43 13.63 -6.10
C ILE A 45 4.03 12.48 -7.03
N VAL A 46 5.00 11.66 -7.43
CA VAL A 46 4.78 10.48 -8.26
C VAL A 46 4.82 9.22 -7.39
N ILE A 47 3.66 8.59 -7.22
CA ILE A 47 3.53 7.33 -6.50
C ILE A 47 3.54 6.18 -7.52
N SER A 48 4.60 5.36 -7.48
CA SER A 48 4.69 4.10 -8.23
C SER A 48 4.45 2.95 -7.28
N ILE A 49 3.26 2.33 -7.36
CA ILE A 49 2.95 1.15 -6.57
C ILE A 49 3.53 -0.06 -7.31
N LEU A 50 4.67 -0.59 -6.86
CA LEU A 50 5.16 -1.88 -7.31
C LEU A 50 4.36 -2.97 -6.59
N PRO A 51 3.56 -3.79 -7.31
CA PRO A 51 2.91 -4.94 -6.71
C PRO A 51 3.93 -5.85 -6.03
N GLU A 52 3.62 -6.39 -4.84
CA GLU A 52 4.55 -7.30 -4.17
C GLU A 52 4.81 -8.58 -5.00
N CYS A 53 3.86 -8.97 -5.85
CA CYS A 53 4.04 -10.06 -6.81
C CYS A 53 5.08 -9.76 -7.91
N LEU A 54 5.44 -8.49 -8.10
CA LEU A 54 6.51 -8.06 -9.02
C LEU A 54 7.81 -7.71 -8.28
N ARG A 55 7.89 -7.85 -6.95
CA ARG A 55 9.16 -7.71 -6.24
C ARG A 55 10.08 -8.88 -6.63
N PRO A 56 11.28 -8.62 -7.18
CA PRO A 56 12.26 -9.67 -7.43
C PRO A 56 12.57 -10.40 -6.13
N ARG A 57 12.46 -11.73 -6.13
CA ARG A 57 12.76 -12.61 -4.99
C ARG A 57 14.23 -12.50 -4.52
N SER A 58 15.07 -11.81 -5.29
CA SER A 58 16.51 -11.61 -5.09
C SER A 58 16.90 -10.51 -4.10
N ALA A 59 15.96 -9.70 -3.58
CA ALA A 59 16.27 -8.67 -2.57
C ALA A 59 16.66 -9.23 -1.18
N PHE A 60 16.65 -10.56 -0.99
CA PHE A 60 17.02 -11.23 0.26
C PHE A 60 18.40 -11.91 0.25
N VAL A 61 19.19 -11.79 -0.82
CA VAL A 61 20.56 -12.37 -0.86
C VAL A 61 21.58 -11.25 -0.64
N GLY A 62 21.90 -10.96 0.62
CA GLY A 62 22.79 -9.85 0.92
C GLY A 62 23.38 -9.74 2.33
N GLU A 63 23.20 -10.70 3.24
CA GLU A 63 23.94 -10.72 4.51
C GLU A 63 24.40 -12.14 4.86
N GLY A 64 25.22 -12.71 3.99
CA GLY A 64 26.03 -13.88 4.29
C GLY A 64 27.50 -13.56 3.98
N ARG A 65 28.23 -12.98 4.94
CA ARG A 65 29.69 -13.01 4.90
C ARG A 65 30.18 -14.21 5.71
N PRO A 66 30.86 -15.21 5.13
CA PRO A 66 31.76 -16.04 5.91
C PRO A 66 33.00 -15.21 6.21
N ARG A 67 33.33 -15.03 7.49
CA ARG A 67 34.63 -14.53 7.91
C ARG A 67 35.64 -15.65 7.65
N PHE A 68 36.67 -15.36 6.85
CA PHE A 68 37.94 -16.07 6.90
C PHE A 68 38.62 -15.81 8.25
#